data_AF-A0A7S3EVZ4-F1
#
_entry.id   AF-A0A7S3EVZ4-F1
#
_cell.length_a   1.000
_cell.length_b   1.000
_cell.length_c   1.000
_cell.angle_alpha   90.00
_cell.angle_beta   90.00
_cell.angle_gamma   90.00
#
_symmetry.space_group_name_H-M   'P 1'
#
loop_
_entity.id
_entity.type
_entity.pdbx_description
1 polymer ?
#
loop_
_entity_poly.entity_id
_entity_poly.type
_entity_poly.pdbx_seq_one_letter_code
_entity_poly.pdbx_strand_id
1 'polypeptide(L)'
;MRDAPSISTLATILCIATSASAAKQATGGSGSCEAVARYPDGTEVKRVCIVEGVKGSKASASGGVSSELSFLKDTRWNWNNWRDVIFKADGSFLAPAEGCEREGNPKCTWTTDEDRLYVNFGGAGKHTLTANDDKSQLYGARDADGDEVTATRRR
;
A
#
# COMPACT_ATOMS: atom_id res chain seq x y z
N MET A 1 -65.16 -24.49 -24.82
CA MET A 1 -66.04 -23.33 -24.58
C MET A 1 -65.51 -22.66 -23.32
N ARG A 2 -64.73 -21.59 -23.46
CA ARG A 2 -65.15 -20.17 -23.24
C ARG A 2 -65.79 -19.98 -21.86
N ASP A 3 -65.44 -19.06 -20.98
CA ASP A 3 -64.39 -18.04 -20.82
C ASP A 3 -64.56 -17.55 -19.36
N ALA A 4 -63.49 -17.09 -18.74
CA ALA A 4 -63.47 -16.23 -17.56
C ALA A 4 -62.51 -15.06 -17.88
N PRO A 5 -62.37 -14.00 -17.06
CA PRO A 5 -63.34 -13.27 -16.25
C PRO A 5 -63.31 -11.74 -16.55
N SER A 6 -64.15 -11.01 -15.82
CA SER A 6 -64.33 -9.56 -15.79
C SER A 6 -63.07 -8.75 -15.44
N ILE A 7 -62.96 -7.59 -16.09
CA ILE A 7 -61.93 -6.55 -15.98
C ILE A 7 -62.25 -5.63 -14.79
N SER A 8 -61.23 -5.16 -14.06
CA SER A 8 -61.31 -3.87 -13.38
C SER A 8 -59.95 -3.16 -13.39
N THR A 9 -59.99 -2.00 -14.00
CA THR A 9 -58.93 -1.05 -14.33
C THR A 9 -58.46 -0.25 -13.12
N LEU A 10 -57.16 -0.04 -12.98
CA LEU A 10 -56.61 1.18 -12.39
C LEU A 10 -55.26 1.50 -13.05
N ALA A 11 -55.25 2.63 -13.73
CA ALA A 11 -54.13 3.17 -14.49
C ALA A 11 -53.27 4.07 -13.61
N THR A 12 -51.94 3.90 -13.67
CA THR A 12 -50.99 4.97 -13.33
C THR A 12 -49.75 4.88 -14.24
N ILE A 13 -49.84 5.62 -15.35
CA ILE A 13 -48.85 6.57 -15.90
C ILE A 13 -47.35 6.26 -15.68
N LEU A 14 -46.75 5.73 -16.75
CA LEU A 14 -45.63 6.27 -17.54
C LEU A 14 -44.56 7.14 -16.83
N CYS A 15 -43.31 6.68 -16.87
CA CYS A 15 -42.17 7.50 -17.33
C CYS A 15 -41.00 6.60 -17.77
N ILE A 16 -40.80 6.54 -19.08
CA ILE A 16 -39.59 6.03 -19.73
C ILE A 16 -38.50 7.08 -19.52
N ALA A 17 -37.36 6.67 -18.97
CA ALA A 17 -36.11 7.42 -19.13
C ALA A 17 -34.95 6.45 -19.18
N THR A 18 -34.56 6.11 -20.40
CA THR A 18 -33.21 5.69 -20.76
C THR A 18 -32.21 6.71 -20.22
N SER A 19 -31.48 6.38 -19.16
CA SER A 19 -30.30 7.14 -18.76
C SER A 19 -29.09 6.64 -19.56
N ALA A 20 -29.03 7.09 -20.81
CA ALA A 20 -27.75 7.33 -21.45
C ALA A 20 -27.09 8.50 -20.70
N SER A 21 -26.14 8.20 -19.82
CA SER A 21 -25.32 9.24 -19.19
C SER A 21 -23.92 9.21 -19.79
N ALA A 22 -23.82 9.97 -20.88
CA ALA A 22 -22.71 10.85 -21.24
C ALA A 22 -21.29 10.34 -20.97
N ALA A 23 -20.65 9.87 -22.04
CA ALA A 23 -19.24 10.19 -22.26
C ALA A 23 -19.07 11.72 -22.15
N LYS A 24 -18.30 12.17 -21.17
CA LYS A 24 -17.79 13.54 -21.15
C LYS A 24 -16.27 13.51 -21.05
N GLN A 25 -15.71 14.08 -22.11
CA GLN A 25 -14.31 14.26 -22.45
C GLN A 25 -13.43 14.59 -21.23
N ALA A 26 -12.39 13.80 -21.02
CA ALA A 26 -11.19 14.30 -20.38
C ALA A 26 -10.49 15.20 -21.42
N THR A 27 -10.78 16.49 -21.34
CA THR A 27 -9.97 17.55 -21.94
C THR A 27 -8.52 17.35 -21.51
N GLY A 28 -7.63 17.25 -22.50
CA GLY A 28 -6.20 17.22 -22.29
C GLY A 28 -5.74 18.44 -21.48
N GLY A 29 -4.94 18.16 -20.46
CA GLY A 29 -4.23 19.13 -19.65
C GLY A 29 -3.08 18.39 -18.98
N SER A 30 -1.87 18.64 -19.46
CA SER A 30 -0.61 18.01 -19.09
C SER A 30 -0.36 17.92 -17.58
N GLY A 31 -0.02 16.72 -17.09
CA GLY A 31 0.96 16.57 -16.00
C GLY A 31 0.49 16.01 -14.67
N SER A 32 -0.80 15.79 -14.43
CA SER A 32 -1.26 15.15 -13.18
C SER A 32 -2.51 14.33 -13.42
N CYS A 33 -2.37 13.01 -13.41
CA CYS A 33 -3.48 12.07 -13.48
C CYS A 33 -4.10 11.96 -12.08
N GLU A 34 -4.94 12.93 -11.72
CA GLU A 34 -5.76 12.87 -10.51
C GLU A 34 -7.21 12.57 -10.89
N ALA A 35 -7.73 11.43 -10.46
CA ALA A 35 -9.14 11.07 -10.57
C ALA A 35 -9.82 11.24 -9.20
N VAL A 36 -10.85 12.07 -9.13
CA VAL A 36 -11.64 12.27 -7.90
C VAL A 36 -13.03 11.68 -8.09
N ALA A 37 -13.43 10.78 -7.19
CA ALA A 37 -14.79 10.26 -7.10
C ALA A 37 -15.50 10.89 -5.89
N ARG A 38 -16.64 11.55 -6.10
CA ARG A 38 -17.52 12.07 -5.05
C ARG A 38 -18.73 11.16 -4.89
N TYR A 39 -19.02 10.76 -3.66
CA TYR A 39 -20.18 9.93 -3.32
C TYR A 39 -21.36 10.79 -2.83
N PRO A 40 -22.60 10.28 -2.87
CA PRO A 40 -23.80 11.04 -2.45
C PRO A 40 -23.84 11.41 -0.97
N ASP A 41 -23.04 10.72 -0.14
CA ASP A 41 -22.84 10.98 1.29
C ASP A 41 -21.85 12.12 1.56
N GLY A 42 -21.25 12.70 0.51
CA GLY A 42 -20.23 13.75 0.61
C GLY A 42 -18.80 13.23 0.70
N THR A 43 -18.58 11.90 0.68
CA THR A 43 -17.23 11.32 0.71
C THR A 43 -16.49 11.57 -0.61
N GLU A 44 -15.22 12.01 -0.53
CA GLU A 44 -14.36 12.20 -1.69
C GLU A 44 -13.18 11.23 -1.69
N VAL A 45 -13.01 10.45 -2.76
CA VAL A 45 -11.86 9.57 -2.98
C VAL A 45 -11.01 10.11 -4.11
N LYS A 46 -9.78 10.52 -3.78
CA LYS A 46 -8.78 11.01 -4.74
C LYS A 46 -7.78 9.91 -5.07
N ARG A 47 -7.71 9.52 -6.34
CA ARG A 47 -6.70 8.61 -6.89
C ARG A 47 -5.72 9.42 -7.73
N VAL A 48 -4.45 9.43 -7.34
CA VAL A 48 -3.37 10.04 -8.13
C VAL A 48 -2.62 8.90 -8.81
N CYS A 49 -2.52 8.91 -10.13
CA CYS A 49 -1.59 8.00 -10.80
C CYS A 49 -0.19 8.64 -10.79
N ILE A 50 0.83 7.82 -10.56
CA ILE A 50 2.21 8.25 -10.62
C ILE A 50 2.67 7.93 -12.05
N VAL A 51 2.97 8.96 -12.84
CA VAL A 51 3.55 8.78 -14.18
C VAL A 51 5.04 8.56 -13.99
N GLU A 52 5.52 7.34 -14.21
CA GLU A 52 6.95 7.03 -14.20
C GLU A 52 7.64 7.80 -15.33
N GLY A 53 8.48 8.79 -15.00
CA GLY A 53 9.21 9.55 -16.00
C GLY A 53 9.67 10.96 -15.63
N VAL A 54 9.36 11.48 -14.44
CA VAL A 54 9.88 12.79 -14.00
C VAL A 54 10.46 12.65 -12.60
N LYS A 55 11.76 12.96 -12.45
CA LYS A 55 12.44 13.12 -11.15
C LYS A 55 11.68 14.18 -10.36
N GLY A 56 10.78 13.73 -9.51
CA GLY A 56 9.86 14.56 -8.74
C GLY A 56 9.30 13.76 -7.59
N SER A 57 10.00 13.84 -6.46
CA SER A 57 9.67 13.27 -5.17
C SER A 57 8.18 13.38 -4.86
N LYS A 58 7.49 12.24 -4.72
CA LYS A 58 6.26 12.14 -3.93
C LYS A 58 6.23 10.79 -3.22
N ALA A 59 6.49 10.86 -1.93
CA ALA A 59 6.24 9.80 -0.96
C ALA A 59 4.82 9.25 -1.18
N SER A 60 4.76 7.95 -1.51
CA SER A 60 3.52 7.21 -1.46
C SER A 60 3.04 7.21 -0.02
N ALA A 61 1.77 7.60 0.17
CA ALA A 61 1.10 7.70 1.45
C ALA A 61 0.82 6.31 2.03
N SER A 62 1.90 5.66 2.47
CA SER A 62 2.03 4.50 3.35
C SER A 62 3.54 4.22 3.42
N GLY A 63 4.26 4.98 4.26
CA GLY A 63 5.71 4.79 4.50
C GLY A 63 6.54 4.48 3.26
N GLY A 64 6.70 5.45 2.35
CA GLY A 64 7.27 5.25 1.02
C GLY A 64 8.56 4.41 1.01
N VAL A 65 8.49 3.26 0.36
CA VAL A 65 9.67 2.46 0.04
C VAL A 65 10.35 3.07 -1.20
N SER A 66 11.60 3.49 -1.07
CA SER A 66 12.50 4.00 -2.11
C SER A 66 12.63 2.96 -3.22
N SER A 67 12.78 3.42 -4.48
CA SER A 67 12.95 2.53 -5.63
C SER A 67 14.19 1.65 -5.48
N GLU A 68 15.23 2.15 -4.84
CA GLU A 68 16.51 1.44 -4.66
C GLU A 68 16.40 0.23 -3.75
N LEU A 69 15.60 0.36 -2.68
CA LEU A 69 15.34 -0.68 -1.68
C LEU A 69 14.03 -1.44 -1.92
N SER A 70 13.43 -1.28 -3.11
CA SER A 70 12.22 -2.01 -3.52
C SER A 70 12.38 -3.53 -3.54
N PHE A 71 13.62 -4.04 -3.64
CA PHE A 71 13.93 -5.47 -3.60
C PHE A 71 13.65 -6.11 -2.23
N LEU A 72 13.46 -5.33 -1.17
CA LEU A 72 13.11 -5.82 0.16
C LEU A 72 11.66 -6.29 0.25
N LYS A 73 10.79 -5.82 -0.65
CA LYS A 73 9.36 -6.14 -0.61
C LYS A 73 9.11 -7.64 -0.76
N ASP A 74 8.33 -8.18 0.17
CA ASP A 74 7.96 -9.59 0.29
C ASP A 74 9.16 -10.54 0.34
N THR A 75 10.24 -10.13 1.02
CA THR A 75 11.45 -10.95 1.20
C THR A 75 11.65 -11.39 2.63
N ARG A 76 12.34 -12.54 2.78
CA ARG A 76 12.68 -13.14 4.06
C ARG A 76 14.17 -12.99 4.37
N TRP A 77 14.48 -12.66 5.61
CA TRP A 77 15.84 -12.38 6.07
C TRP A 77 16.11 -13.05 7.39
N ASN A 78 17.25 -13.70 7.54
CA ASN A 78 17.69 -14.24 8.82
C ASN A 78 18.37 -13.14 9.62
N TRP A 79 17.75 -12.71 10.71
CA TRP A 79 18.14 -11.55 11.53
C TRP A 79 19.09 -11.99 12.65
N ASN A 80 20.28 -11.41 12.73
CA ASN A 80 21.31 -11.67 13.77
C ASN A 80 21.58 -13.16 14.03
N ASN A 81 21.55 -14.00 13.00
CA ASN A 81 21.65 -15.46 13.14
C ASN A 81 20.63 -16.06 14.14
N TRP A 82 19.51 -15.39 14.33
CA TRP A 82 18.47 -15.76 15.27
C TRP A 82 17.29 -16.37 14.51
N ARG A 83 16.42 -15.54 13.95
CA ARG A 83 15.19 -15.99 13.29
C ARG A 83 14.93 -15.23 12.01
N ASP A 84 14.08 -15.82 11.18
CA ASP A 84 13.68 -15.23 9.93
C ASP A 84 12.61 -14.16 10.16
N VAL A 85 12.83 -12.98 9.58
CA VAL A 85 11.90 -11.85 9.54
C VAL A 85 11.46 -11.60 8.10
N ILE A 86 10.32 -10.93 7.92
CA ILE A 86 9.75 -10.67 6.59
C ILE A 86 9.44 -9.18 6.46
N PHE A 87 9.95 -8.58 5.39
CA PHE A 87 9.59 -7.24 4.95
C PHE A 87 8.43 -7.35 3.96
N LYS A 88 7.22 -6.95 4.34
CA LYS A 88 6.04 -7.00 3.46
C LYS A 88 5.99 -5.77 2.55
N ALA A 89 5.43 -5.91 1.34
CA ALA A 89 5.37 -4.82 0.36
C ALA A 89 4.59 -3.58 0.81
N ASP A 90 3.71 -3.72 1.80
CA ASP A 90 2.88 -2.68 2.41
C ASP A 90 3.62 -1.86 3.50
N GLY A 91 4.87 -2.21 3.81
CA GLY A 91 5.64 -1.59 4.90
C GLY A 91 5.48 -2.29 6.26
N SER A 92 4.73 -3.40 6.33
CA SER A 92 4.65 -4.23 7.54
C SER A 92 5.94 -5.03 7.73
N PHE A 93 6.41 -5.13 8.98
CA PHE A 93 7.57 -5.93 9.36
C PHE A 93 7.11 -7.08 10.25
N LEU A 94 7.26 -8.32 9.76
CA LEU A 94 6.90 -9.52 10.50
C LEU A 94 8.13 -10.13 11.13
N ALA A 95 8.07 -10.37 12.43
CA ALA A 95 9.12 -11.04 13.16
C ALA A 95 8.53 -11.99 14.21
N PRO A 96 9.21 -13.11 14.50
CA PRO A 96 8.81 -14.04 15.55
C PRO A 96 9.23 -13.52 16.93
N ALA A 97 8.75 -12.32 17.25
CA ALA A 97 8.89 -11.64 18.52
C ALA A 97 7.53 -11.10 18.94
N GLU A 98 7.31 -11.01 20.25
CA GLU A 98 6.02 -10.61 20.81
C GLU A 98 5.54 -9.27 20.22
N GLY A 99 4.38 -9.33 19.57
CA GLY A 99 3.75 -8.17 18.98
C GLY A 99 4.18 -7.89 17.54
N CYS A 100 5.15 -8.59 16.97
CA CYS A 100 5.49 -8.46 15.55
C CYS A 100 5.08 -9.68 14.71
N GLU A 101 4.35 -10.65 15.27
CA GLU A 101 3.92 -11.83 14.51
C GLU A 101 2.72 -11.58 13.59
N ARG A 102 1.95 -10.52 13.84
CA ARG A 102 0.72 -10.20 13.12
C ARG A 102 0.92 -9.09 12.10
N GLU A 103 0.41 -9.32 10.89
CA GLU A 103 0.33 -8.30 9.83
C GLU A 103 -0.44 -7.06 10.28
N GLY A 104 0.00 -5.88 9.81
CA GLY A 104 -0.63 -4.61 10.11
C GLY A 104 -0.40 -4.07 11.52
N ASN A 105 0.54 -4.62 12.31
CA ASN A 105 0.89 -4.00 13.58
C ASN A 105 1.66 -2.67 13.34
N PRO A 106 1.14 -1.52 13.77
CA PRO A 106 1.80 -0.23 13.55
C PRO A 106 3.14 -0.08 14.30
N LYS A 107 3.42 -0.94 15.29
CA LYS A 107 4.69 -0.97 16.02
C LYS A 107 5.77 -1.77 15.31
N CYS A 108 5.41 -2.55 14.29
CA CYS A 108 6.31 -3.43 13.56
C CYS A 108 6.24 -3.08 12.07
N THR A 109 7.01 -2.07 11.70
CA THR A 109 6.99 -1.48 10.36
C THR A 109 8.39 -1.26 9.84
N TRP A 110 8.51 -1.14 8.53
CA TRP A 110 9.75 -0.74 7.89
C TRP A 110 9.48 0.33 6.85
N THR A 111 10.44 1.23 6.71
CA THR A 111 10.46 2.30 5.71
C THR A 111 11.87 2.47 5.21
N THR A 112 12.03 3.27 4.16
CA THR A 112 13.34 3.52 3.58
C THR A 112 13.47 4.97 3.17
N ASP A 113 14.68 5.48 3.21
CA ASP A 113 15.04 6.79 2.67
C ASP A 113 16.37 6.65 1.94
N GLU A 114 16.41 7.00 0.66
CA GLU A 114 17.59 6.83 -0.20
C GLU A 114 18.15 5.39 -0.14
N ASP A 115 19.33 5.21 0.48
CA ASP A 115 20.09 3.98 0.68
C ASP A 115 19.90 3.37 2.08
N ARG A 116 19.08 3.99 2.93
CA ARG A 116 18.84 3.59 4.32
C ARG A 116 17.50 2.90 4.49
N LEU A 117 17.54 1.82 5.27
CA LEU A 117 16.39 1.06 5.76
C LEU A 117 16.17 1.39 7.24
N TYR A 118 14.95 1.78 7.58
CA TYR A 118 14.53 1.97 8.97
C TYR A 118 13.54 0.89 9.35
N VAL A 119 13.84 0.15 10.41
CA VAL A 119 12.97 -0.93 10.92
C VAL A 119 12.52 -0.56 12.32
N ASN A 120 11.23 -0.32 12.49
CA ASN A 120 10.62 -0.24 13.80
C ASN A 120 10.27 -1.66 14.26
N PHE A 121 11.00 -2.18 15.24
CA PHE A 121 10.89 -3.55 15.70
C PHE A 121 10.21 -3.59 17.08
N GLY A 122 8.98 -3.12 17.18
CA GLY A 122 8.14 -3.29 18.36
C GLY A 122 8.87 -2.89 19.66
N GLY A 123 8.96 -3.85 20.60
CA GLY A 123 9.65 -3.65 21.88
C GLY A 123 11.18 -3.58 21.79
N ALA A 124 11.79 -4.07 20.70
CA ALA A 124 13.24 -3.99 20.50
C ALA A 124 13.67 -2.58 20.06
N GLY A 125 12.77 -1.78 19.50
CA GLY A 125 13.03 -0.39 19.10
C GLY A 125 13.39 -0.23 17.62
N LYS A 126 13.90 0.95 17.28
CA LYS A 126 14.22 1.34 15.90
C LYS A 126 15.63 0.91 15.52
N HIS A 127 15.78 0.38 14.32
CA HIS A 127 17.05 0.00 13.72
C HIS A 127 17.25 0.77 12.41
N THR A 128 18.48 1.16 12.16
CA THR A 128 18.89 1.79 10.90
C THR A 128 19.91 0.89 10.23
N LEU A 129 19.60 0.44 9.01
CA LEU A 129 20.36 -0.53 8.23
C LEU A 129 20.66 0.00 6.83
N THR A 130 21.68 -0.57 6.21
CA THR A 130 22.04 -0.36 4.81
C THR A 130 22.22 -1.73 4.16
N ALA A 131 21.90 -1.83 2.87
CA ALA A 131 22.13 -3.04 2.09
C ALA A 131 23.52 -3.04 1.47
N ASN A 132 24.13 -4.22 1.36
CA ASN A 132 25.32 -4.39 0.54
C ASN A 132 24.99 -4.30 -0.96
N ASP A 133 26.01 -4.11 -1.79
CA ASP A 133 25.88 -3.97 -3.25
C ASP A 133 25.12 -5.14 -3.90
N ASP A 134 25.36 -6.36 -3.41
CA ASP A 134 24.74 -7.59 -3.91
C ASP A 134 23.31 -7.82 -3.40
N LYS A 135 22.79 -6.94 -2.53
CA LYS A 135 21.43 -7.02 -1.98
C LYS A 135 21.14 -8.37 -1.30
N SER A 136 22.18 -8.96 -0.72
CA SER A 136 22.19 -10.26 -0.06
C SER A 136 22.33 -10.13 1.46
N GLN A 137 22.83 -8.99 1.93
CA GLN A 137 23.03 -8.69 3.34
C GLN A 137 22.56 -7.28 3.67
N LEU A 138 22.04 -7.13 4.89
CA LEU A 138 21.76 -5.86 5.54
C LEU A 138 22.69 -5.74 6.74
N TYR A 139 23.21 -4.55 7.00
CA TYR A 139 24.05 -4.26 8.15
C TYR A 139 23.72 -2.87 8.73
N GLY A 140 23.92 -2.70 10.01
CA GLY A 140 23.72 -1.43 10.70
C GLY A 140 23.62 -1.63 12.20
N ALA A 141 22.79 -0.84 12.86
CA ALA A 141 22.69 -0.88 14.31
C ALA A 141 21.29 -0.50 14.82
N ARG A 142 21.03 -0.85 16.07
CA ARG A 142 19.89 -0.35 16.82
C ARG A 142 20.14 1.09 17.27
N ASP A 143 19.17 1.97 17.05
CA ASP A 143 19.30 3.40 17.31
C ASP A 143 19.45 3.72 18.82
N ALA A 144 18.93 2.87 19.71
CA ALA A 144 18.89 3.13 21.15
C ALA A 144 20.24 2.97 21.86
N ASP A 145 21.03 1.98 21.45
CA ASP A 145 22.27 1.58 22.13
C ASP A 145 23.43 1.25 21.19
N GLY A 146 23.21 1.33 19.88
CA GLY A 146 24.23 1.04 18.88
C GLY A 146 24.53 -0.45 18.71
N ASP A 147 23.69 -1.34 19.26
CA ASP A 147 23.88 -2.78 19.13
C ASP A 147 23.85 -3.18 17.64
N GLU A 148 24.86 -3.92 17.21
CA GLU A 148 25.06 -4.22 15.80
C GLU A 148 24.00 -5.20 15.29
N VAL A 149 23.52 -4.94 14.09
CA VAL A 149 22.54 -5.78 13.41
C VAL A 149 23.05 -6.19 12.05
N THR A 150 22.95 -7.47 11.77
CA THR A 150 23.16 -8.06 10.45
C THR A 150 21.96 -8.91 10.07
N ALA A 151 21.54 -8.85 8.81
CA ALA A 151 20.51 -9.74 8.29
C ALA A 151 20.94 -10.32 6.94
N THR A 152 20.78 -11.63 6.77
CA THR A 152 21.15 -12.32 5.52
C THR A 152 19.91 -12.79 4.77
N ARG A 153 19.85 -12.52 3.47
CA ARG A 153 18.69 -12.86 2.65
C ARG A 153 18.50 -14.37 2.57
N ARG A 154 17.26 -14.82 2.78
CA ARG A 154 16.85 -16.22 2.60
C ARG A 154 16.19 -16.35 1.23
N ARG A 155 16.56 -17.41 0.50
CA ARG A 155 15.93 -17.77 -0.77
C ARG A 155 14.60 -18.49 -0.52
#